data_AF-A0A0P1B5A9-F1
#
_entry.id   AF-A0A0P1B5A9-F1
#
_cell.length_a   1.000
_cell.length_b   1.000
_cell.length_c   1.000
_cell.angle_alpha   90.00
_cell.angle_beta   90.00
_cell.angle_gamma   90.00
#
_symmetry.space_group_name_H-M   'P 1'
#
loop_
_entity.id
_entity.type
_entity.pdbx_description
1 polymer ?
#
loop_
_entity_poly.entity_id
_entity_poly.type
_entity_poly.pdbx_seq_one_letter_code
_entity_poly.pdbx_strand_id
1 'polypeptide(L)'
;MWRRLQLRIAGTTPARRFQEETDVGIAAVLSCFRSLTLDLQYANKDHEELFAQAVDIIGSKNFEQQKEYVQDEVAKQVQHSFEAVLKMPKYLRQSSHQMSLSGFKRNTEVEETLGTSDFFQDFFGFTLKVEESSIPHAGEGVKLCGSAPIGSFVALYPGIVFLPEHYKKKHYLSELSNNIYARARFDGVIIDGKNETSHPRNPLAVAHKINHPPKGISPNVIGFAFEFPQNEPFTEKEFDELIPNAFVQEPSRLSMFGKRTIVHGLAFIATANIADGEEILLNYRYNPDRPLPDWYTPVDVESDRAMWT
;
A
#
# COMPACT_ATOMS: atom_id res chain seq x y z
N MET A 1 25.24 15.37 16.62
CA MET A 1 24.69 16.49 15.81
C MET A 1 24.37 16.08 14.38
N TRP A 2 25.27 15.40 13.67
CA TRP A 2 25.06 14.92 12.29
C TRP A 2 23.80 14.05 12.08
N ARG A 3 23.57 13.02 12.92
CA ARG A 3 22.37 12.16 12.80
C ARG A 3 21.05 12.95 12.95
N ARG A 4 20.98 13.93 13.86
CA ARG A 4 19.79 14.80 14.01
C ARG A 4 19.55 15.68 12.79
N LEU A 5 20.63 16.17 12.14
CA LEU A 5 20.53 16.93 10.90
C LEU A 5 20.05 16.06 9.73
N GLN A 6 20.58 14.84 9.60
CA GLN A 6 20.13 13.86 8.60
C GLN A 6 18.64 13.53 8.76
N LEU A 7 18.17 13.25 9.98
CA LEU A 7 16.76 12.97 10.25
C LEU A 7 15.85 14.15 9.88
N ARG A 8 16.27 15.38 10.18
CA ARG A 8 15.53 16.59 9.81
C ARG A 8 15.46 16.77 8.29
N ILE A 9 16.54 16.48 7.56
CA ILE A 9 16.55 16.50 6.09
C ILE A 9 15.62 15.42 5.53
N ALA A 10 15.59 14.24 6.16
CA ALA A 10 14.70 13.13 5.81
C ALA A 10 13.25 13.30 6.29
N GLY A 11 12.89 14.47 6.86
CA GLY A 11 11.52 14.76 7.28
C GLY A 11 11.00 13.91 8.44
N THR A 12 11.87 13.33 9.27
CA THR A 12 11.49 12.33 10.27
C THR A 12 12.07 12.60 11.67
N THR A 13 11.55 11.90 12.68
CA THR A 13 12.07 11.89 14.05
C THR A 13 12.90 10.63 14.30
N PRO A 14 13.76 10.57 15.33
CA PRO A 14 14.51 9.35 15.64
C PRO A 14 13.61 8.12 15.86
N ALA A 15 12.48 8.29 16.53
CA ALA A 15 11.59 7.18 16.84
C ALA A 15 10.77 6.72 15.62
N ARG A 16 10.27 7.68 14.82
CA ARG A 16 9.68 7.38 13.50
C ARG A 16 10.67 6.68 12.57
N ARG A 17 11.94 7.09 12.56
CA ARG A 17 12.99 6.43 11.77
C ARG A 17 13.24 5.00 12.25
N PHE A 18 13.29 4.77 13.55
CA PHE A 18 13.46 3.42 14.11
C PHE A 18 12.30 2.49 13.72
N GLN A 19 11.06 3.01 13.76
CA GLN A 19 9.91 2.25 13.30
C GLN A 19 9.97 2.00 11.78
N GLU A 20 10.37 2.98 10.97
CA GLU A 20 10.59 2.79 9.53
C GLU A 20 11.66 1.73 9.25
N GLU A 21 12.79 1.76 9.97
CA GLU A 21 13.86 0.77 9.88
C GLU A 21 13.33 -0.64 10.19
N THR A 22 12.50 -0.77 11.23
CA THR A 22 11.89 -2.05 11.61
C THR A 22 10.90 -2.55 10.55
N ASP A 23 9.99 -1.68 10.09
CA ASP A 23 8.98 -2.02 9.08
C ASP A 23 9.62 -2.40 7.74
N VAL A 24 10.65 -1.64 7.31
CA VAL A 24 11.42 -1.92 6.09
C VAL A 24 12.20 -3.23 6.24
N GLY A 25 12.79 -3.49 7.40
CA GLY A 25 13.47 -4.77 7.66
C GLY A 25 12.52 -5.96 7.54
N ILE A 26 11.32 -5.87 8.12
CA ILE A 26 10.27 -6.89 7.99
C ILE A 26 9.89 -7.05 6.51
N ALA A 27 9.51 -5.96 5.83
CA ALA A 27 9.13 -6.01 4.42
C ALA A 27 10.23 -6.63 3.54
N ALA A 28 11.51 -6.30 3.81
CA ALA A 28 12.66 -6.84 3.09
C ALA A 28 12.82 -8.34 3.27
N VAL A 29 12.71 -8.84 4.51
CA VAL A 29 12.74 -10.29 4.79
C VAL A 29 11.59 -10.99 4.08
N LEU A 30 10.37 -10.45 4.15
CA LEU A 30 9.19 -11.07 3.55
C LEU A 30 9.26 -11.08 2.02
N SER A 31 9.67 -9.98 1.39
CA SER A 31 9.90 -9.93 -0.06
C SER A 31 11.01 -10.89 -0.48
N CYS A 32 12.11 -10.99 0.29
CA CYS A 32 13.20 -11.91 0.00
C CYS A 32 12.77 -13.37 0.13
N PHE A 33 12.05 -13.70 1.20
CA PHE A 33 11.48 -15.02 1.41
C PHE A 33 10.57 -15.41 0.24
N ARG A 34 9.67 -14.51 -0.18
CA ARG A 34 8.81 -14.74 -1.35
C ARG A 34 9.63 -15.00 -2.61
N SER A 35 10.65 -14.19 -2.88
CA SER A 35 11.47 -14.36 -4.09
C SER A 35 12.27 -15.66 -4.07
N LEU A 36 12.73 -16.12 -2.90
CA LEU A 36 13.34 -17.44 -2.73
C LEU A 36 12.34 -18.58 -2.97
N THR A 37 11.09 -18.46 -2.48
CA THR A 37 10.06 -19.49 -2.70
C THR A 37 9.62 -19.63 -4.15
N LEU A 38 9.75 -18.57 -4.96
CA LEU A 38 9.40 -18.59 -6.38
C LEU A 38 10.56 -19.02 -7.28
N ASP A 39 11.78 -19.05 -6.76
CA ASP A 39 12.94 -19.46 -7.53
C ASP A 39 13.06 -20.99 -7.57
N LEU A 40 12.97 -21.53 -8.79
CA LEU A 40 13.02 -22.97 -9.07
C LEU A 40 14.29 -23.66 -8.53
N GLN A 41 15.38 -22.91 -8.32
CA GLN A 41 16.60 -23.44 -7.71
C GLN A 41 16.38 -23.92 -6.27
N TYR A 42 15.35 -23.40 -5.60
CA TYR A 42 15.05 -23.68 -4.19
C TYR A 42 13.79 -24.53 -4.01
N ALA A 43 13.19 -25.07 -5.08
CA ALA A 43 11.91 -25.77 -5.04
C ALA A 43 11.84 -26.98 -4.08
N ASN A 44 12.99 -27.55 -3.69
CA ASN A 44 13.07 -28.70 -2.77
C ASN A 44 13.36 -28.32 -1.32
N LYS A 45 13.59 -27.04 -1.02
CA LYS A 45 13.84 -26.57 0.35
C LYS A 45 12.52 -26.32 1.07
N ASP A 46 12.49 -26.62 2.38
CA ASP A 46 11.34 -26.28 3.21
C ASP A 46 11.30 -24.77 3.51
N HIS A 47 10.11 -24.26 3.80
CA HIS A 47 9.85 -22.85 4.07
C HIS A 47 10.63 -22.32 5.28
N GLU A 48 10.89 -23.13 6.31
CA GLU A 48 11.69 -22.71 7.47
C GLU A 48 13.14 -22.38 7.06
N GLU A 49 13.75 -23.23 6.23
CA GLU A 49 15.11 -23.00 5.71
C GLU A 49 15.18 -21.77 4.81
N LEU A 50 14.17 -21.57 3.95
CA LEU A 50 14.10 -20.41 3.07
C LEU A 50 13.90 -19.12 3.85
N PHE A 51 13.09 -19.15 4.92
CA PHE A 51 12.89 -18.00 5.77
C PHE A 51 14.17 -17.63 6.53
N ALA A 52 14.88 -18.62 7.10
CA ALA A 52 16.18 -18.40 7.72
C ALA A 52 17.19 -17.81 6.72
N GLN A 53 17.23 -18.33 5.49
CA GLN A 53 18.08 -17.81 4.43
C GLN A 53 17.73 -16.37 4.05
N ALA A 54 16.44 -16.02 4.00
CA ALA A 54 16.00 -14.64 3.76
C ALA A 54 16.45 -13.69 4.88
N VAL A 55 16.33 -14.12 6.14
CA VAL A 55 16.83 -13.36 7.30
C VAL A 55 18.33 -13.13 7.21
N ASP A 56 19.13 -14.13 6.84
CA ASP A 56 20.58 -13.98 6.69
C ASP A 56 20.96 -13.01 5.55
N ILE A 57 20.30 -13.14 4.39
CA ILE A 57 20.54 -12.27 3.22
C ILE A 57 20.23 -10.81 3.58
N ILE A 58 19.07 -10.56 4.19
CA ILE A 58 18.62 -9.21 4.53
C ILE A 58 19.35 -8.64 5.75
N GLY A 59 19.70 -9.47 6.73
CA GLY A 59 20.48 -9.08 7.91
C GLY A 59 21.89 -8.59 7.56
N SER A 60 22.44 -9.01 6.41
CA SER A 60 23.71 -8.50 5.88
C SER A 60 23.62 -7.09 5.26
N LYS A 61 22.41 -6.59 5.02
CA LYS A 61 22.15 -5.29 4.36
C LYS A 61 21.90 -4.20 5.40
N ASN A 62 22.36 -2.98 5.10
CA ASN A 62 21.97 -1.80 5.88
C ASN A 62 20.56 -1.31 5.48
N PHE A 63 20.01 -0.37 6.26
CA PHE A 63 18.66 0.17 6.04
C PHE A 63 18.39 0.65 4.61
N GLU A 64 19.30 1.41 3.99
CA GLU A 64 19.10 1.91 2.63
C GLU A 64 19.08 0.77 1.60
N GLN A 65 19.96 -0.22 1.78
CA GLN A 65 19.98 -1.41 0.93
C GLN A 65 18.74 -2.30 1.11
N GLN A 66 18.19 -2.37 2.34
CA GLN A 66 16.93 -3.08 2.60
C GLN A 66 15.76 -2.33 1.94
N LYS A 67 15.73 -1.00 2.06
CA LYS A 67 14.71 -0.15 1.43
C LYS A 67 14.74 -0.25 -0.09
N GLU A 68 15.92 -0.19 -0.69
CA GLU A 68 16.12 -0.37 -2.13
C GLU A 68 15.67 -1.78 -2.57
N TYR A 69 16.00 -2.82 -1.81
CA TYR A 69 15.55 -4.18 -2.11
C TYR A 69 14.02 -4.31 -2.14
N VAL A 70 13.32 -3.78 -1.12
CA VAL A 70 11.85 -3.79 -1.09
C VAL A 70 11.28 -2.96 -2.24
N GLN A 71 11.84 -1.79 -2.50
CA GLN A 71 11.44 -0.92 -3.59
C GLN A 71 11.50 -1.65 -4.94
N ASP A 72 12.58 -2.38 -5.22
CA ASP A 72 12.76 -3.13 -6.46
C ASP A 72 11.79 -4.33 -6.56
N GLU A 73 11.63 -5.12 -5.49
CA GLU A 73 10.72 -6.27 -5.49
C GLU A 73 9.25 -5.85 -5.59
N VAL A 74 8.86 -4.76 -4.93
CA VAL A 74 7.51 -4.20 -5.06
C VAL A 74 7.31 -3.59 -6.44
N ALA A 75 8.29 -2.88 -7.00
CA ALA A 75 8.18 -2.29 -8.34
C ALA A 75 7.92 -3.35 -9.42
N LYS A 76 8.60 -4.51 -9.37
CA LYS A 76 8.34 -5.65 -10.27
C LYS A 76 6.89 -6.14 -10.16
N GLN A 77 6.37 -6.26 -8.94
CA GLN A 77 4.99 -6.72 -8.71
C GLN A 77 3.95 -5.68 -9.16
N VAL A 78 4.20 -4.40 -8.88
CA VAL A 78 3.35 -3.29 -9.36
C VAL A 78 3.34 -3.28 -10.89
N GLN A 79 4.50 -3.41 -11.54
CA GLN A 79 4.58 -3.49 -12.99
C GLN A 79 3.73 -4.64 -13.53
N HIS A 80 3.90 -5.87 -13.02
CA HIS A 80 3.10 -7.02 -13.44
C HIS A 80 1.60 -6.79 -13.24
N SER A 81 1.22 -6.13 -12.14
CA SER A 81 -0.18 -5.77 -11.89
C SER A 81 -0.72 -4.79 -12.94
N PHE A 82 0.07 -3.78 -13.33
CA PHE A 82 -0.34 -2.80 -14.33
C PHE A 82 -0.47 -3.46 -15.70
N GLU A 83 0.48 -4.33 -16.07
CA GLU A 83 0.37 -5.14 -17.28
C GLU A 83 -0.89 -6.01 -17.30
N ALA A 84 -1.25 -6.61 -16.16
CA ALA A 84 -2.47 -7.39 -16.02
C ALA A 84 -3.73 -6.52 -16.27
N VAL A 85 -3.79 -5.33 -15.68
CA VAL A 85 -4.87 -4.35 -15.92
C VAL A 85 -4.91 -3.95 -17.40
N LEU A 86 -3.74 -3.67 -18.00
CA LEU A 86 -3.61 -3.29 -19.41
C LEU A 86 -3.92 -4.42 -20.40
N LYS A 87 -3.94 -5.68 -19.95
CA LYS A 87 -4.39 -6.82 -20.75
C LYS A 87 -5.88 -7.14 -20.54
N MET A 88 -6.53 -6.62 -19.49
CA MET A 88 -7.96 -6.81 -19.28
C MET A 88 -8.79 -6.26 -20.47
N PRO A 89 -9.83 -7.00 -20.92
CA PRO A 89 -10.74 -6.53 -21.96
C PRO A 89 -11.38 -5.16 -21.64
N LYS A 90 -11.47 -4.29 -22.66
CA LYS A 90 -11.93 -2.89 -22.50
C LYS A 90 -13.35 -2.75 -21.91
N TYR A 91 -14.24 -3.71 -22.13
CA TYR A 91 -15.60 -3.68 -21.57
C TYR A 91 -15.61 -3.87 -20.04
N LEU A 92 -14.59 -4.54 -19.47
CA LEU A 92 -14.42 -4.70 -18.02
C LEU A 92 -13.78 -3.47 -17.37
N ARG A 93 -13.01 -2.68 -18.12
CA ARG A 93 -12.50 -1.39 -17.64
C ARG A 93 -13.58 -0.30 -17.55
N GLN A 94 -14.74 -0.51 -18.19
CA GLN A 94 -15.80 0.50 -18.31
C GLN A 94 -16.96 0.32 -17.32
N SER A 95 -17.12 -0.84 -16.66
CA SER A 95 -18.20 -1.01 -15.66
C SER A 95 -18.00 -0.15 -14.41
N SER A 96 -16.78 0.33 -14.17
CA SER A 96 -16.45 1.32 -13.13
C SER A 96 -16.94 2.75 -13.43
N HIS A 97 -17.58 3.00 -14.58
CA HIS A 97 -18.04 4.32 -15.03
C HIS A 97 -19.55 4.41 -15.29
N GLN A 98 -20.42 3.74 -14.54
CA GLN A 98 -21.85 4.06 -14.60
C GLN A 98 -22.29 5.02 -13.49
N MET A 99 -22.32 6.30 -13.88
CA MET A 99 -23.18 7.32 -13.30
C MET A 99 -24.61 6.77 -13.12
N SER A 100 -25.10 6.71 -11.89
CA SER A 100 -26.53 6.46 -11.63
C SER A 100 -27.30 7.76 -11.81
N LEU A 101 -27.79 7.97 -13.03
CA LEU A 101 -28.91 8.87 -13.32
C LEU A 101 -30.03 8.04 -13.94
N SER A 102 -30.79 7.36 -13.08
CA SER A 102 -32.21 6.96 -13.24
C SER A 102 -32.48 5.67 -12.45
N GLY A 103 -33.55 5.69 -11.65
CA GLY A 103 -33.96 4.61 -10.77
C GLY A 103 -34.52 3.39 -11.50
N PHE A 104 -33.66 2.65 -12.19
CA PHE A 104 -33.96 1.29 -12.66
C PHE A 104 -32.86 0.34 -12.18
N LYS A 105 -33.21 -0.55 -11.24
CA LYS A 105 -32.38 -1.72 -10.89
C LYS A 105 -32.23 -2.58 -12.15
N ARG A 106 -31.01 -2.76 -12.65
CA ARG A 106 -30.69 -3.88 -13.54
C ARG A 106 -30.41 -5.10 -12.69
N ASN A 107 -31.07 -6.21 -13.05
CA ASN A 107 -30.93 -7.50 -12.40
C ASN A 107 -29.49 -8.01 -12.47
N THR A 108 -29.01 -8.51 -11.34
CA THR A 108 -27.68 -9.04 -11.02
C THR A 108 -27.38 -10.42 -11.62
N GLU A 109 -28.19 -10.95 -12.53
CA GLU A 109 -28.02 -12.32 -13.05
C GLU A 109 -27.01 -12.45 -14.20
N VAL A 110 -26.54 -11.35 -14.79
CA VAL A 110 -25.62 -11.41 -15.96
C VAL A 110 -24.15 -11.30 -15.55
N GLU A 111 -23.84 -10.77 -14.36
CA GLU A 111 -22.46 -10.71 -13.84
C GLU A 111 -21.95 -12.06 -13.34
N GLU A 112 -22.83 -12.98 -12.93
CA GLU A 112 -22.45 -14.35 -12.55
C GLU A 112 -22.11 -15.26 -13.74
N THR A 113 -22.48 -14.88 -14.98
CA THR A 113 -22.36 -15.80 -16.15
C THR A 113 -21.16 -15.52 -17.05
N LEU A 114 -20.34 -14.51 -16.78
CA LEU A 114 -19.15 -14.19 -17.57
C LEU A 114 -17.92 -14.19 -16.65
N GLY A 115 -17.01 -15.16 -16.83
CA GLY A 115 -15.77 -15.39 -16.06
C GLY A 115 -14.82 -14.20 -16.04
N THR A 116 -15.20 -13.17 -15.28
CA THR A 116 -14.56 -11.86 -15.20
C THR A 116 -13.56 -11.78 -14.05
N SER A 117 -13.73 -12.62 -13.02
CA SER A 117 -12.74 -12.91 -11.98
C SER A 117 -11.52 -13.60 -12.55
N ASP A 118 -11.71 -14.51 -13.52
CA ASP A 118 -10.68 -15.46 -13.95
C ASP A 118 -9.46 -14.75 -14.58
N PHE A 119 -9.60 -13.86 -15.57
CA PHE A 119 -8.41 -13.41 -16.32
C PHE A 119 -7.35 -12.63 -15.51
N PHE A 120 -7.76 -11.70 -14.65
CA PHE A 120 -6.79 -10.94 -13.85
C PHE A 120 -6.29 -11.74 -12.67
N GLN A 121 -7.15 -12.55 -12.06
CA GLN A 121 -6.76 -13.50 -11.03
C GLN A 121 -5.81 -14.57 -11.58
N ASP A 122 -5.98 -15.02 -12.83
CA ASP A 122 -5.09 -15.94 -13.51
C ASP A 122 -3.72 -15.31 -13.78
N PHE A 123 -3.68 -14.01 -14.10
CA PHE A 123 -2.44 -13.32 -14.44
C PHE A 123 -1.68 -12.78 -13.22
N PHE A 124 -2.38 -12.29 -12.20
CA PHE A 124 -1.80 -11.62 -11.03
C PHE A 124 -1.98 -12.40 -9.72
N GLY A 125 -2.87 -13.39 -9.67
CA GLY A 125 -3.12 -14.27 -8.52
C GLY A 125 -4.35 -13.88 -7.69
N PHE A 126 -4.78 -12.62 -7.73
CA PHE A 126 -5.95 -12.15 -7.00
C PHE A 126 -6.54 -10.85 -7.57
N THR A 127 -7.77 -10.54 -7.20
CA THR A 127 -8.43 -9.23 -7.36
C THR A 127 -8.80 -8.67 -5.98
N LEU A 128 -9.12 -7.37 -5.91
CA LEU A 128 -9.63 -6.74 -4.69
C LEU A 128 -11.08 -6.33 -4.90
N LYS A 129 -11.93 -6.58 -3.90
CA LYS A 129 -13.31 -6.12 -3.86
C LYS A 129 -13.51 -5.20 -2.65
N VAL A 130 -14.08 -4.02 -2.92
CA VAL A 130 -14.55 -3.12 -1.87
C VAL A 130 -16.01 -3.45 -1.61
N GLU A 131 -16.32 -3.91 -0.40
CA GLU A 131 -17.67 -4.30 0.01
C GLU A 131 -17.87 -4.08 1.51
N GLU A 132 -19.07 -4.33 2.04
CA GLU A 132 -19.34 -4.21 3.48
C GLU A 132 -18.34 -5.06 4.28
N SER A 133 -17.68 -4.42 5.24
CA SER A 133 -16.67 -5.04 6.11
C SER A 133 -17.29 -6.14 6.97
N SER A 134 -16.50 -7.18 7.25
CA SER A 134 -16.86 -8.18 8.25
C SER A 134 -16.77 -7.63 9.68
N ILE A 135 -16.11 -6.48 9.87
CA ILE A 135 -15.98 -5.80 11.15
C ILE A 135 -17.24 -4.98 11.42
N PRO A 136 -17.94 -5.22 12.55
CA PRO A 136 -19.15 -4.48 12.88
C PRO A 136 -18.95 -2.97 12.87
N HIS A 137 -19.81 -2.26 12.15
CA HIS A 137 -19.83 -0.79 12.05
C HIS A 137 -18.57 -0.15 11.43
N ALA A 138 -17.72 -0.93 10.74
CA ALA A 138 -16.55 -0.39 10.04
C ALA A 138 -16.89 0.20 8.65
N GLY A 139 -18.11 -0.01 8.15
CA GLY A 139 -18.52 0.41 6.82
C GLY A 139 -17.94 -0.51 5.75
N GLU A 140 -17.36 0.05 4.69
CA GLU A 140 -16.68 -0.75 3.66
C GLU A 140 -15.32 -1.25 4.14
N GLY A 141 -14.93 -2.43 3.66
CA GLY A 141 -13.61 -3.01 3.78
C GLY A 141 -13.09 -3.49 2.42
N VAL A 142 -11.86 -4.01 2.40
CA VAL A 142 -11.26 -4.58 1.17
C VAL A 142 -11.08 -6.07 1.37
N LYS A 143 -11.74 -6.88 0.55
CA LYS A 143 -11.52 -8.33 0.52
C LYS A 143 -10.64 -8.72 -0.66
N LEU A 144 -9.80 -9.71 -0.41
CA LEU A 144 -8.99 -10.34 -1.44
C LEU A 144 -9.78 -11.50 -2.07
N CYS A 145 -9.87 -11.55 -3.39
CA CYS A 145 -10.45 -12.66 -4.13
C CYS A 145 -9.34 -13.39 -4.91
N GLY A 146 -9.02 -14.62 -4.53
CA GLY A 146 -7.84 -15.38 -4.96
C GLY A 146 -6.90 -15.68 -3.80
N SER A 147 -5.59 -15.57 -4.02
CA SER A 147 -4.63 -15.74 -2.92
C SER A 147 -3.43 -14.81 -3.08
N ALA A 148 -2.99 -14.21 -1.99
CA ALA A 148 -1.72 -13.48 -1.93
C ALA A 148 -0.79 -14.14 -0.90
N PRO A 149 0.28 -14.82 -1.35
CA PRO A 149 1.31 -15.32 -0.45
C PRO A 149 1.97 -14.19 0.34
N ILE A 150 2.54 -14.52 1.49
CA ILE A 150 3.36 -13.60 2.28
C ILE A 150 4.44 -12.91 1.42
N GLY A 151 4.68 -11.61 1.68
CA GLY A 151 5.61 -10.79 0.91
C GLY A 151 5.06 -10.27 -0.43
N SER A 152 3.81 -10.60 -0.80
CA SER A 152 3.20 -10.10 -2.04
C SER A 152 2.79 -8.64 -1.91
N PHE A 153 2.95 -7.87 -2.97
CA PHE A 153 2.30 -6.57 -3.11
C PHE A 153 0.78 -6.79 -3.27
N VAL A 154 -0.02 -6.09 -2.46
CA VAL A 154 -1.47 -6.30 -2.37
C VAL A 154 -2.25 -5.11 -2.91
N ALA A 155 -1.96 -3.90 -2.45
CA ALA A 155 -2.76 -2.72 -2.74
C ALA A 155 -1.93 -1.42 -2.76
N LEU A 156 -2.45 -0.38 -3.40
CA LEU A 156 -1.91 0.99 -3.40
C LEU A 156 -2.86 1.93 -2.65
N TYR A 157 -2.29 2.86 -1.90
CA TYR A 157 -3.03 3.99 -1.34
C TYR A 157 -3.23 5.07 -2.40
N PRO A 158 -4.46 5.28 -2.90
CA PRO A 158 -4.70 6.31 -3.89
C PRO A 158 -4.72 7.70 -3.26
N GLY A 159 -4.60 8.71 -4.12
CA GLY A 159 -4.95 10.08 -3.76
C GLY A 159 -3.81 11.08 -3.88
N ILE A 160 -4.08 12.27 -3.36
CA ILE A 160 -3.28 13.46 -3.59
C ILE A 160 -2.07 13.49 -2.65
N VAL A 161 -0.90 13.77 -3.22
CA VAL A 161 0.38 13.76 -2.54
C VAL A 161 0.78 15.16 -2.10
N PHE A 162 1.05 15.28 -0.80
CA PHE A 162 1.53 16.49 -0.14
C PHE A 162 2.95 16.28 0.37
N LEU A 163 3.89 17.04 -0.18
CA LEU A 163 5.26 17.09 0.32
C LEU A 163 5.37 18.02 1.54
N PRO A 164 6.46 17.91 2.33
CA PRO A 164 6.73 18.81 3.44
C PRO A 164 6.73 20.31 3.13
N GLU A 165 6.98 20.69 1.88
CA GLU A 165 6.88 22.09 1.45
C GLU A 165 5.44 22.56 1.25
N HIS A 166 4.50 21.66 0.94
CA HIS A 166 3.11 22.00 0.65
C HIS A 166 2.36 22.43 1.90
N TYR A 167 2.38 21.63 2.97
CA TYR A 167 1.65 21.94 4.20
C TYR A 167 2.29 23.04 5.07
N LYS A 168 3.32 23.73 4.57
CA LYS A 168 3.69 25.08 5.08
C LYS A 168 2.63 26.13 4.72
N LYS A 169 1.83 25.87 3.68
CA LYS A 169 0.70 26.70 3.28
C LYS A 169 -0.51 26.35 4.14
N LYS A 170 -1.11 27.37 4.76
CA LYS A 170 -2.20 27.22 5.73
C LYS A 170 -3.42 26.45 5.19
N HIS A 171 -3.77 26.64 3.92
CA HIS A 171 -4.94 25.97 3.32
C HIS A 171 -4.75 24.46 3.16
N TYR A 172 -3.57 24.01 2.70
CA TYR A 172 -3.27 22.57 2.63
C TYR A 172 -3.15 21.96 4.02
N LEU A 173 -2.57 22.67 4.99
CA LEU A 173 -2.54 22.18 6.37
C LEU A 173 -3.96 22.01 6.94
N SER A 174 -4.87 22.93 6.67
CA SER A 174 -6.27 22.81 7.12
C SER A 174 -7.02 21.66 6.44
N GLU A 175 -6.72 21.36 5.18
CA GLU A 175 -7.31 20.23 4.45
C GLU A 175 -6.87 18.87 5.00
N LEU A 176 -5.59 18.76 5.38
CA LEU A 176 -5.02 17.54 5.96
C LEU A 176 -5.38 17.36 7.44
N SER A 177 -5.74 18.44 8.14
CA SER A 177 -6.06 18.40 9.57
C SER A 177 -7.38 17.66 9.81
N ASN A 178 -7.39 16.69 10.74
CA ASN A 178 -8.55 15.83 11.06
C ASN A 178 -9.11 15.04 9.86
N ASN A 179 -8.29 14.80 8.84
CA ASN A 179 -8.67 13.98 7.71
C ASN A 179 -8.31 12.52 7.97
N ILE A 180 -9.32 11.66 8.14
CA ILE A 180 -9.14 10.22 8.40
C ILE A 180 -8.52 9.45 7.23
N TYR A 181 -8.55 10.03 6.02
CA TYR A 181 -7.96 9.48 4.81
C TYR A 181 -6.56 10.02 4.53
N ALA A 182 -6.04 10.93 5.35
CA ALA A 182 -4.67 11.42 5.23
C ALA A 182 -3.70 10.45 5.91
N ARG A 183 -2.82 9.82 5.11
CA ARG A 183 -1.78 8.91 5.61
C ARG A 183 -0.41 9.53 5.48
N ALA A 184 0.27 9.68 6.63
CA ALA A 184 1.63 10.18 6.69
C ALA A 184 2.64 9.03 6.56
N ARG A 185 3.54 9.14 5.58
CA ARG A 185 4.75 8.33 5.47
C ARG A 185 5.78 8.74 6.53
N PHE A 186 6.80 7.90 6.73
CA PHE A 186 7.86 8.19 7.70
C PHE A 186 8.78 9.34 7.29
N ASP A 187 8.84 9.68 6.00
CA ASP A 187 9.59 10.80 5.43
C ASP A 187 8.82 12.13 5.40
N GLY A 188 7.62 12.15 6.01
CA GLY A 188 6.80 13.36 6.13
C GLY A 188 5.95 13.68 4.90
N VAL A 189 5.97 12.84 3.87
CA VAL A 189 4.99 12.89 2.77
C VAL A 189 3.62 12.46 3.31
N ILE A 190 2.56 13.14 2.90
CA ILE A 190 1.18 12.78 3.25
C ILE A 190 0.41 12.48 1.97
N ILE A 191 -0.34 11.37 1.95
CA ILE A 191 -1.22 11.00 0.84
C ILE A 191 -2.67 11.07 1.34
N ASP A 192 -3.50 11.84 0.65
CA ASP A 192 -4.91 12.03 0.97
C ASP A 192 -5.82 11.31 -0.03
N GLY A 193 -6.45 10.24 0.43
CA GLY A 193 -7.40 9.43 -0.35
C GLY A 193 -8.87 9.83 -0.19
N LYS A 194 -9.19 10.98 0.41
CA LYS A 194 -10.57 11.33 0.80
C LYS A 194 -11.57 11.38 -0.36
N ASN A 195 -11.13 11.83 -1.53
CA ASN A 195 -11.99 12.00 -2.71
C ASN A 195 -11.88 10.83 -3.70
N GLU A 196 -11.19 9.76 -3.31
CA GLU A 196 -10.97 8.60 -4.18
C GLU A 196 -12.20 7.68 -4.21
N THR A 197 -12.38 7.02 -5.35
CA THR A 197 -13.51 6.12 -5.61
C THR A 197 -13.21 4.70 -5.13
N SER A 198 -14.25 3.96 -4.74
CA SER A 198 -14.17 2.51 -4.50
C SER A 198 -14.00 1.70 -5.80
N HIS A 199 -14.17 2.34 -6.98
CA HIS A 199 -14.04 1.72 -8.30
C HIS A 199 -12.99 2.45 -9.17
N PRO A 200 -11.72 2.47 -8.75
CA PRO A 200 -10.65 3.17 -9.46
C PRO A 200 -10.31 2.53 -10.81
N ARG A 201 -9.62 3.30 -11.67
CA ARG A 201 -9.06 2.77 -12.93
C ARG A 201 -8.04 1.67 -12.69
N ASN A 202 -7.23 1.83 -11.65
CA ASN A 202 -6.36 0.78 -11.16
C ASN A 202 -7.08 0.02 -10.02
N PRO A 203 -7.54 -1.22 -10.24
CA PRO A 203 -8.35 -1.97 -9.27
C PRO A 203 -7.62 -2.27 -7.94
N LEU A 204 -6.28 -2.13 -7.89
CA LEU A 204 -5.51 -2.28 -6.65
C LEU A 204 -5.40 -0.99 -5.84
N ALA A 205 -5.86 0.14 -6.37
CA ALA A 205 -5.78 1.45 -5.74
C ALA A 205 -6.94 1.72 -4.77
N VAL A 206 -7.22 0.78 -3.87
CA VAL A 206 -8.34 0.84 -2.93
C VAL A 206 -7.90 0.81 -1.47
N ALA A 207 -6.60 0.98 -1.18
CA ALA A 207 -6.08 0.81 0.18
C ALA A 207 -6.59 1.86 1.20
N HIS A 208 -7.19 2.95 0.73
CA HIS A 208 -7.89 3.92 1.58
C HIS A 208 -9.15 3.34 2.26
N LYS A 209 -9.59 2.15 1.85
CA LYS A 209 -10.70 1.37 2.44
C LYS A 209 -10.25 0.21 3.33
N ILE A 210 -8.94 -0.04 3.46
CA ILE A 210 -8.42 -1.10 4.33
C ILE A 210 -8.65 -0.72 5.78
N ASN A 211 -9.38 -1.55 6.52
CA ASN A 211 -9.75 -1.31 7.90
C ASN A 211 -8.64 -1.65 8.90
N HIS A 212 -8.80 -1.14 10.10
CA HIS A 212 -8.01 -1.58 11.25
C HIS A 212 -8.53 -2.93 11.76
N PRO A 213 -7.66 -3.88 12.17
CA PRO A 213 -8.13 -5.13 12.75
C PRO A 213 -8.92 -4.91 14.05
N PRO A 214 -9.92 -5.76 14.35
CA PRO A 214 -10.57 -5.78 15.64
C PRO A 214 -9.64 -6.37 16.72
N LYS A 215 -10.02 -6.20 17.99
CA LYS A 215 -9.25 -6.71 19.13
C LYS A 215 -8.93 -8.20 18.99
N GLY A 216 -7.64 -8.54 19.09
CA GLY A 216 -7.15 -9.92 19.07
C GLY A 216 -6.96 -10.49 17.66
N ILE A 217 -7.26 -9.72 16.61
CA ILE A 217 -6.94 -10.08 15.22
C ILE A 217 -5.67 -9.33 14.80
N SER A 218 -4.76 -10.03 14.15
CA SER A 218 -3.55 -9.43 13.62
C SER A 218 -3.82 -8.70 12.30
N PRO A 219 -3.15 -7.59 12.01
CA PRO A 219 -3.11 -7.06 10.64
C PRO A 219 -2.43 -8.08 9.73
N ASN A 220 -2.81 -8.11 8.45
CA ASN A 220 -2.22 -9.00 7.45
C ASN A 220 -1.49 -8.24 6.33
N VAL A 221 -1.39 -6.90 6.43
CA VAL A 221 -0.53 -6.08 5.55
C VAL A 221 0.29 -5.04 6.32
N ILE A 222 1.42 -4.66 5.73
CA ILE A 222 2.27 -3.54 6.18
C ILE A 222 2.42 -2.51 5.06
N GLY A 223 2.42 -1.22 5.42
CA GLY A 223 2.63 -0.13 4.47
C GLY A 223 4.11 0.10 4.19
N PHE A 224 4.47 0.23 2.92
CA PHE A 224 5.81 0.56 2.44
C PHE A 224 5.79 1.86 1.63
N ALA A 225 6.69 2.77 1.97
CA ALA A 225 6.89 4.05 1.31
C ALA A 225 7.46 3.84 -0.11
N PHE A 226 6.58 3.59 -1.06
CA PHE A 226 6.91 3.25 -2.45
C PHE A 226 7.15 4.50 -3.30
N GLU A 227 8.15 4.45 -4.17
CA GLU A 227 8.41 5.47 -5.18
C GLU A 227 8.01 4.94 -6.55
N PHE A 228 7.15 5.64 -7.29
CA PHE A 228 6.87 5.26 -8.67
C PHE A 228 8.11 5.53 -9.54
N PRO A 229 8.74 4.50 -10.14
CA PRO A 229 10.02 4.67 -10.83
C PRO A 229 9.96 5.68 -11.99
N GLN A 230 10.96 6.54 -12.11
CA GLN A 230 11.08 7.49 -13.24
C GLN A 230 11.80 6.87 -14.45
N ASN A 231 11.38 5.68 -14.86
CA ASN A 231 11.87 4.96 -16.02
C ASN A 231 10.75 4.13 -16.65
N GLU A 232 10.99 3.61 -17.86
CA GLU A 232 10.07 2.66 -18.48
C GLU A 232 9.93 1.38 -17.63
N PRO A 233 8.74 0.76 -17.59
CA PRO A 233 7.54 1.16 -18.32
C PRO A 233 6.69 2.24 -17.61
N PHE A 234 7.01 2.63 -16.38
CA PHE A 234 6.18 3.54 -15.58
C PHE A 234 6.00 4.94 -16.19
N THR A 235 6.96 5.41 -16.99
CA THR A 235 6.86 6.68 -17.71
C THR A 235 6.04 6.61 -19.01
N GLU A 236 5.65 5.40 -19.43
CA GLU A 236 4.76 5.24 -20.59
C GLU A 236 3.34 5.67 -20.23
N LYS A 237 2.64 6.30 -21.18
CA LYS A 237 1.32 6.87 -20.95
C LYS A 237 0.32 5.86 -20.35
N GLU A 238 0.34 4.62 -20.80
CA GLU A 238 -0.60 3.59 -20.34
C GLU A 238 -0.35 3.19 -18.88
N PHE A 239 0.91 3.18 -18.43
CA PHE A 239 1.27 2.92 -17.04
C PHE A 239 1.05 4.14 -16.16
N ASP A 240 1.41 5.33 -16.64
CA ASP A 240 1.20 6.61 -15.93
C ASP A 240 -0.28 6.82 -15.59
N GLU A 241 -1.19 6.49 -16.51
CA GLU A 241 -2.65 6.53 -16.28
C GLU A 241 -3.16 5.57 -15.20
N LEU A 242 -2.37 4.56 -14.81
CA LEU A 242 -2.66 3.60 -13.74
C LEU A 242 -2.02 3.97 -12.39
N ILE A 243 -1.13 4.97 -12.36
CA ILE A 243 -0.57 5.51 -11.12
C ILE A 243 -1.69 6.27 -10.38
N PRO A 244 -2.08 5.85 -9.16
CA PRO A 244 -3.24 6.41 -8.48
C PRO A 244 -2.90 7.65 -7.64
N ASN A 245 -1.73 8.24 -7.86
CA ASN A 245 -1.21 9.34 -7.07
C ASN A 245 -0.81 10.51 -7.95
N ALA A 246 -1.08 11.71 -7.49
CA ALA A 246 -0.66 12.95 -8.14
C ALA A 246 -0.30 13.98 -7.06
N PHE A 247 0.68 14.83 -7.33
CA PHE A 247 0.98 15.92 -6.40
C PHE A 247 -0.14 16.95 -6.38
N VAL A 248 -0.44 17.49 -5.19
CA VAL A 248 -1.36 18.64 -5.06
C VAL A 248 -0.87 19.85 -5.86
N GLN A 249 0.45 19.96 -6.00
CA GLN A 249 1.15 20.96 -6.77
C GLN A 249 2.50 20.37 -7.19
N GLU A 250 2.95 20.71 -8.40
CA GLU A 250 4.28 20.36 -8.88
C GLU A 250 5.37 20.69 -7.85
N PRO A 251 6.19 19.70 -7.46
CA PRO A 251 7.18 19.88 -6.41
C PRO A 251 8.36 20.73 -6.88
N SER A 252 8.99 21.42 -5.94
CA SER A 252 10.20 22.18 -6.25
C SER A 252 11.37 21.25 -6.60
N ARG A 253 12.30 21.73 -7.45
CA ARG A 253 13.53 21.00 -7.77
C ARG A 253 14.34 20.61 -6.53
N LEU A 254 14.26 21.42 -5.47
CA LEU A 254 14.91 21.14 -4.20
C LEU A 254 14.25 19.96 -3.48
N SER A 255 12.92 19.91 -3.46
CA SER A 255 12.17 18.82 -2.83
C SER A 255 12.24 17.49 -3.58
N MET A 256 12.54 17.54 -4.88
CA MET A 256 12.84 16.37 -5.71
C MET A 256 14.34 16.07 -5.86
N PHE A 257 15.23 16.84 -5.21
CA PHE A 257 16.67 16.67 -5.40
C PHE A 257 17.13 15.27 -4.97
N GLY A 258 17.77 14.55 -5.90
CA GLY A 258 18.22 13.18 -5.70
C GLY A 258 17.11 12.11 -5.77
N LYS A 259 15.84 12.50 -5.89
CA LYS A 259 14.72 11.58 -6.08
C LYS A 259 14.47 11.35 -7.56
N ARG A 260 14.53 10.09 -8.00
CA ARG A 260 14.19 9.65 -9.36
C ARG A 260 12.83 8.95 -9.36
N THR A 261 11.80 9.71 -9.00
CA THR A 261 10.43 9.22 -8.81
C THR A 261 9.48 10.08 -9.61
N ILE A 262 8.45 9.46 -10.20
CA ILE A 262 7.32 10.17 -10.82
C ILE A 262 6.51 10.84 -9.73
N VAL A 263 6.15 10.07 -8.69
CA VAL A 263 5.34 10.52 -7.56
C VAL A 263 5.53 9.58 -6.37
N HIS A 264 5.36 10.10 -5.15
CA HIS A 264 5.40 9.32 -3.92
C HIS A 264 4.12 8.49 -3.76
N GLY A 265 4.26 7.18 -3.61
CA GLY A 265 3.17 6.26 -3.33
C GLY A 265 3.24 5.64 -1.94
N LEU A 266 2.25 4.80 -1.63
CA LEU A 266 2.23 3.93 -0.45
C LEU A 266 1.67 2.58 -0.90
N ALA A 267 2.52 1.56 -0.90
CA ALA A 267 2.17 0.20 -1.29
C ALA A 267 1.97 -0.67 -0.04
N PHE A 268 1.09 -1.65 -0.11
CA PHE A 268 0.83 -2.58 0.98
C PHE A 268 1.36 -3.96 0.63
N ILE A 269 2.13 -4.54 1.55
CA ILE A 269 2.78 -5.84 1.40
C ILE A 269 2.14 -6.82 2.38
N ALA A 270 1.80 -8.02 1.91
CA ALA A 270 1.24 -9.08 2.72
C ALA A 270 2.24 -9.53 3.80
N THR A 271 1.79 -9.57 5.05
CA THR A 271 2.59 -10.04 6.22
C THR A 271 2.25 -11.47 6.63
N ALA A 272 1.22 -12.04 6.01
CA ALA A 272 0.83 -13.44 6.09
C ALA A 272 0.33 -13.89 4.72
N ASN A 273 0.06 -15.18 4.54
CA ASN A 273 -0.73 -15.64 3.40
C ASN A 273 -2.17 -15.15 3.58
N ILE A 274 -2.71 -14.45 2.59
CA ILE A 274 -4.08 -13.95 2.58
C ILE A 274 -4.91 -14.85 1.66
N ALA A 275 -5.93 -15.48 2.22
CA ALA A 275 -6.77 -16.44 1.53
C ALA A 275 -7.94 -15.78 0.77
N ASP A 276 -8.60 -16.57 -0.07
CA ASP A 276 -9.79 -16.12 -0.82
C ASP A 276 -10.90 -15.70 0.15
N GLY A 277 -11.47 -14.52 -0.10
CA GLY A 277 -12.51 -13.90 0.73
C GLY A 277 -12.01 -13.29 2.04
N GLU A 278 -10.71 -13.33 2.34
CA GLU A 278 -10.15 -12.73 3.55
C GLU A 278 -10.13 -11.20 3.43
N GLU A 279 -10.51 -10.51 4.52
CA GLU A 279 -10.43 -9.06 4.61
C GLU A 279 -8.99 -8.61 4.88
N ILE A 280 -8.54 -7.60 4.14
CA ILE A 280 -7.23 -7.00 4.32
C ILE A 280 -7.31 -6.00 5.48
N LEU A 281 -6.36 -6.10 6.41
CA LEU A 281 -6.34 -5.36 7.67
C LEU A 281 -4.98 -4.71 7.91
N LEU A 282 -5.02 -3.41 8.23
CA LEU A 282 -3.85 -2.57 8.46
C LEU A 282 -3.79 -2.08 9.90
N ASN A 283 -2.62 -2.19 10.55
CA ASN A 283 -2.42 -1.49 11.82
C ASN A 283 -2.34 0.03 11.57
N TYR A 284 -3.29 0.79 12.12
CA TYR A 284 -3.38 2.24 11.91
C TYR A 284 -2.41 3.04 12.77
N ARG A 285 -1.89 2.44 13.86
CA ARG A 285 -0.90 3.03 14.78
C ARG A 285 -1.26 4.44 15.25
N TYR A 286 -2.44 4.61 15.85
CA TYR A 286 -2.86 5.90 16.38
C TYR A 286 -1.99 6.31 17.57
N ASN A 287 -1.90 7.62 17.83
CA ASN A 287 -1.09 8.14 18.91
C ASN A 287 -1.71 7.75 20.27
N PRO A 288 -1.06 6.90 21.08
CA PRO A 288 -1.62 6.44 22.34
C PRO A 288 -1.65 7.53 23.43
N ASP A 289 -0.98 8.67 23.21
CA ASP A 289 -1.02 9.85 24.09
C ASP A 289 -2.15 10.83 23.74
N ARG A 290 -3.02 10.47 22.78
CA ARG A 290 -4.23 11.22 22.42
C ARG A 290 -5.47 10.39 22.76
N PRO A 291 -6.65 11.03 22.93
CA PRO A 291 -7.91 10.31 23.01
C PRO A 291 -8.08 9.41 21.78
N LEU A 292 -8.22 8.11 22.03
CA LEU A 292 -8.45 7.11 20.99
C LEU A 292 -9.96 6.95 20.76
N PRO A 293 -10.41 6.74 19.52
CA PRO A 293 -11.82 6.43 19.26
C PRO A 293 -12.25 5.11 19.94
N ASP A 294 -13.50 5.03 20.38
CA ASP A 294 -14.04 3.85 21.10
C ASP A 294 -13.96 2.54 20.29
N TRP A 295 -13.96 2.64 18.96
CA TRP A 295 -13.84 1.48 18.06
C TRP A 295 -12.39 0.99 17.89
N TYR A 296 -11.39 1.82 18.23
CA TYR A 296 -9.98 1.51 17.97
C TYR A 296 -9.37 0.69 19.11
N THR A 297 -8.71 -0.42 18.77
CA THR A 297 -7.94 -1.21 19.71
C THR A 297 -6.48 -1.28 19.26
N PRO A 298 -5.51 -0.74 20.02
CA PRO A 298 -4.10 -0.84 19.65
C PRO A 298 -3.66 -2.29 19.47
N VAL A 299 -2.92 -2.57 18.40
CA VAL A 299 -2.31 -3.89 18.14
C VAL A 299 -1.09 -4.09 19.04
N ASP A 300 -0.26 -3.05 19.17
CA ASP A 300 0.92 -3.03 20.03
C ASP A 300 1.10 -1.62 20.61
N VAL A 301 0.63 -1.41 21.84
CA VAL A 301 0.68 -0.11 22.52
C VAL A 301 2.11 0.37 22.75
N GLU A 302 3.06 -0.56 22.97
CA GLU A 302 4.45 -0.20 23.26
C GLU A 302 5.16 0.27 22.00
N SER A 303 4.99 -0.46 20.89
CA SER A 303 5.49 -0.04 19.56
C SER A 303 4.84 1.27 19.11
N ASP A 304 3.52 1.43 19.27
CA ASP A 304 2.82 2.67 18.92
C ASP A 304 3.39 3.85 19.73
N ARG A 305 3.52 3.70 21.06
CA ARG A 305 4.08 4.74 21.94
C ARG A 305 5.50 5.09 21.54
N ALA A 306 6.35 4.09 21.30
CA ALA A 306 7.72 4.30 20.86
C ALA A 306 7.78 5.10 19.54
N MET A 307 6.92 4.80 18.57
CA MET A 307 6.85 5.52 17.30
C MET A 307 6.45 7.00 17.48
N TRP A 308 5.57 7.30 18.45
CA TRP A 308 4.99 8.63 18.67
C TRP A 308 5.80 9.54 19.62
N THR A 309 6.75 8.99 20.38
CA THR A 309 7.72 9.74 21.22
C THR A 309 8.85 10.40 20.42
#